data_AF-A0AAV5LEL1-F1
#
_entry.id   AF-A0AAV5LEL1-F1
#
_cell.length_a   1.000
_cell.length_b   1.000
_cell.length_c   1.000
_cell.angle_alpha   90.00
_cell.angle_beta   90.00
_cell.angle_gamma   90.00
#
_symmetry.space_group_name_H-M   'P 1'
#
loop_
_entity.id
_entity.type
_entity.pdbx_description
1 polymer ?
#
loop_
_entity_poly.entity_id
_entity_poly.type
_entity_poly.pdbx_seq_one_letter_code
_entity_poly.pdbx_strand_id
1 'polypeptide(L)'
;MDPWGTSDPYVVMQLDGQVVKSKIKWGKREPTWNEDFTFNVKLSPTKNIQVAAWDANVVTPHKRMGNAGISLECLCDGNLHEVLVELEGMGGGGKLELEVETMEIKYRILIV
;
A
#
# COMPACT_ATOMS: atom_id res chain seq x y z
N MET A 1 25.08 8.62 -4.18
CA MET A 1 24.05 9.11 -5.12
C MET A 1 23.94 8.08 -6.22
N ASP A 2 22.85 7.33 -6.25
CA ASP A 2 22.53 6.37 -7.29
C ASP A 2 22.41 7.12 -8.63
N PRO A 3 23.21 6.80 -9.66
CA PRO A 3 23.32 7.60 -10.87
C PRO A 3 22.05 7.65 -11.74
N TRP A 4 20.98 6.93 -11.37
CA TRP A 4 19.77 6.81 -12.18
C TRP A 4 18.51 7.51 -11.64
N GLY A 5 18.49 8.01 -10.40
CA GLY A 5 17.39 8.86 -9.91
C GLY A 5 15.97 8.32 -10.15
N THR A 6 15.83 7.01 -10.27
CA THR A 6 14.55 6.33 -10.48
C THR A 6 14.02 5.90 -9.13
N SER A 7 12.80 6.32 -8.82
CA SER A 7 12.07 5.77 -7.70
C SER A 7 11.72 4.32 -8.03
N ASP A 8 12.03 3.42 -7.10
CA ASP A 8 11.68 2.00 -7.16
C ASP A 8 10.65 1.70 -6.06
N PRO A 9 9.43 2.24 -6.17
CA PRO A 9 8.48 2.16 -5.10
C PRO A 9 8.01 0.71 -4.88
N TYR A 10 7.51 0.46 -3.66
CA TYR A 10 6.73 -0.70 -3.27
C TYR A 10 5.88 -0.36 -2.04
N VAL A 11 4.79 -1.09 -1.84
CA VAL A 11 3.85 -0.88 -0.74
C VAL A 11 3.87 -2.08 0.20
N VAL A 12 3.83 -1.79 1.49
CA VAL A 12 3.73 -2.78 2.57
C VAL A 12 2.41 -2.57 3.27
N MET A 13 1.59 -3.61 3.33
CA MET A 13 0.30 -3.59 3.99
C MET A 13 0.31 -4.57 5.17
N GLN A 14 -0.21 -4.15 6.32
CA GLN A 14 -0.25 -4.93 7.54
C GLN A 14 -1.65 -4.91 8.15
N LEU A 15 -2.19 -6.10 8.42
CA LEU A 15 -3.50 -6.30 9.02
C LEU A 15 -3.48 -7.50 9.98
N ASP A 16 -3.88 -7.32 11.24
CA ASP A 16 -4.02 -8.43 12.21
C ASP A 16 -2.76 -9.33 12.31
N GLY A 17 -1.57 -8.71 12.21
CA GLY A 17 -0.27 -9.41 12.20
C GLY A 17 0.12 -10.04 10.86
N GLN A 18 -0.76 -10.10 9.87
CA GLN A 18 -0.42 -10.45 8.49
C GLN A 18 0.27 -9.26 7.83
N VAL A 19 1.42 -9.50 7.21
CA VAL A 19 2.16 -8.48 6.46
C VAL A 19 2.32 -8.98 5.04
N VAL A 20 1.85 -8.20 4.08
CA VAL A 20 2.08 -8.44 2.66
C VAL A 20 2.85 -7.26 2.07
N LYS A 21 3.62 -7.54 1.02
CA LYS A 21 4.41 -6.54 0.33
C LYS A 21 4.15 -6.68 -1.16
N SER A 22 3.98 -5.57 -1.86
CA SER A 22 3.92 -5.56 -3.31
C SER A 22 5.29 -5.87 -3.92
N LYS A 23 5.30 -6.24 -5.19
CA LYS A 23 6.54 -6.29 -5.97
C LYS A 23 7.21 -4.92 -5.98
N ILE A 24 8.51 -4.89 -6.20
CA ILE A 24 9.21 -3.61 -6.43
C ILE A 24 9.10 -3.30 -7.92
N LYS A 25 8.66 -2.08 -8.27
CA LYS A 25 8.59 -1.63 -9.66
C LYS A 25 9.81 -0.77 -9.95
N TRP A 26 10.87 -1.43 -10.43
CA TRP A 26 12.11 -0.77 -10.77
C TRP A 26 11.94 0.24 -11.90
N GLY A 27 12.49 1.44 -11.75
CA GLY A 27 12.56 2.44 -12.81
C GLY A 27 11.25 3.19 -13.08
N LYS A 28 10.26 3.14 -12.19
CA LYS A 28 8.91 3.66 -12.44
C LYS A 28 8.50 4.73 -11.43
N ARG A 29 8.31 5.97 -11.91
CA ARG A 29 7.75 7.08 -11.10
C ARG A 29 6.26 6.94 -10.84
N GLU A 30 5.52 6.38 -11.79
CA GLU A 30 4.08 6.07 -11.67
C GLU A 30 3.91 4.53 -11.74
N PRO A 31 4.24 3.84 -10.66
CA PRO A 31 4.08 2.39 -10.58
C PRO A 31 2.60 1.99 -10.57
N THR A 32 2.28 0.97 -11.35
CA THR A 32 0.99 0.25 -11.23
C THR A 32 1.33 -1.19 -10.91
N TRP A 33 0.81 -1.69 -9.79
CA TRP A 33 1.07 -3.05 -9.36
C TRP A 33 0.11 -4.03 -10.00
N ASN A 34 -1.19 -3.70 -10.10
CA ASN A 34 -2.24 -4.63 -10.52
C ASN A 34 -2.03 -5.99 -9.82
N GLU A 35 -1.85 -5.96 -8.50
CA GLU A 35 -1.58 -7.14 -7.68
C GLU A 35 -2.68 -7.29 -6.63
N ASP A 36 -3.27 -8.47 -6.58
CA ASP A 36 -4.29 -8.82 -5.62
C ASP A 36 -3.64 -9.40 -4.34
N PHE A 37 -4.07 -8.93 -3.17
CA PHE A 37 -3.54 -9.42 -1.88
C PHE A 37 -4.66 -9.82 -0.93
N THR A 38 -4.80 -11.11 -0.69
CA THR A 38 -5.83 -11.59 0.23
C THR A 38 -5.35 -11.47 1.68
N PHE A 39 -6.13 -10.79 2.51
CA PHE A 39 -5.95 -10.79 3.97
C PHE A 39 -7.08 -11.55 4.65
N ASN A 40 -6.74 -12.35 5.66
CA ASN A 40 -7.74 -12.95 6.53
C ASN A 40 -8.18 -11.91 7.57
N VAL A 41 -9.27 -11.19 7.29
CA VAL A 41 -9.89 -10.28 8.26
C VAL A 41 -10.68 -11.13 9.25
N LYS A 42 -10.14 -11.32 10.46
CA LYS A 42 -10.91 -11.93 11.55
C LYS A 42 -11.96 -10.95 12.06
N LEU A 43 -13.05 -11.46 12.62
CA LEU A 43 -14.07 -10.69 13.35
C LEU A 43 -13.54 -10.03 14.64
N SER A 44 -12.22 -9.88 14.77
CA SER A 44 -11.55 -9.14 15.82
C SER A 44 -11.99 -7.67 15.81
N PRO A 45 -11.99 -6.98 16.97
CA PRO A 45 -12.37 -5.57 17.04
C PRO A 45 -11.41 -4.64 16.27
N THR A 46 -10.18 -5.10 16.00
CA THR A 46 -9.17 -4.32 15.29
C THR A 46 -9.26 -4.56 13.79
N LYS A 47 -10.03 -3.72 13.11
CA LYS A 47 -10.22 -3.76 11.65
C LYS A 47 -9.44 -2.66 10.91
N ASN A 48 -8.27 -2.26 11.41
CA ASN A 48 -7.45 -1.27 10.72
C ASN A 48 -6.35 -1.95 9.90
N ILE A 49 -6.21 -1.55 8.64
CA ILE A 49 -5.07 -1.91 7.82
C ILE A 49 -4.08 -0.76 7.81
N GLN A 50 -2.83 -1.06 8.10
CA GLN A 50 -1.73 -0.12 8.03
C GLN A 50 -1.05 -0.29 6.69
N VAL A 51 -0.90 0.80 5.95
CA VAL A 51 -0.28 0.79 4.63
C VAL A 51 0.90 1.74 4.62
N ALA A 52 2.04 1.31 4.10
CA ALA A 52 3.24 2.11 4.03
C ALA A 52 3.88 1.98 2.65
N ALA A 53 4.15 3.12 2.01
CA ALA A 53 4.91 3.17 0.78
C ALA A 53 6.40 3.37 1.06
N TRP A 54 7.21 2.67 0.30
CA TRP A 54 8.66 2.64 0.42
C TRP A 54 9.29 2.76 -0.96
N ASP A 55 10.41 3.45 -1.04
CA ASP A 55 11.30 3.48 -2.19
C ASP A 55 12.41 2.46 -1.92
N ALA A 56 12.47 1.41 -2.73
CA ALA A 56 13.59 0.49 -2.70
C ALA A 56 14.81 1.20 -3.29
N ASN A 57 15.96 0.96 -2.69
CA ASN A 57 17.23 1.46 -3.21
C ASN A 57 18.21 0.30 -3.24
N VAL A 58 18.99 0.21 -4.32
CA VAL A 58 19.97 -0.86 -4.48
C VAL A 58 21.19 -0.61 -3.59
N VAL A 59 21.59 0.66 -3.45
CA VAL A 59 22.84 1.04 -2.77
C VAL A 59 22.59 1.69 -1.40
N THR A 60 21.49 2.41 -1.24
CA THR A 60 21.12 3.07 0.02
C THR A 60 20.05 2.30 0.79
N PRO A 61 19.86 2.56 2.09
CA PRO A 61 18.71 2.05 2.82
C PRO A 61 17.41 2.49 2.13
N HIS A 62 16.41 1.60 2.15
CA HIS A 62 15.10 1.90 1.58
C HIS A 62 14.49 3.11 2.28
N LYS A 63 13.97 4.06 1.50
CA LYS A 63 13.41 5.29 2.03
C LYS A 63 11.91 5.10 2.25
N ARG A 64 11.42 5.39 3.45
CA ARG A 64 9.97 5.46 3.69
C ARG A 64 9.42 6.71 3.02
N MET A 65 8.48 6.52 2.10
CA MET A 65 7.85 7.60 1.34
C MET A 65 6.63 8.17 2.09
N GLY A 66 5.84 7.29 2.70
CA GLY A 66 4.71 7.68 3.52
C GLY A 66 3.96 6.47 4.08
N ASN A 67 2.95 6.73 4.90
CA ASN A 67 2.13 5.71 5.53
C ASN A 67 0.72 6.22 5.80
N ALA A 68 -0.24 5.31 5.89
CA ALA A 68 -1.61 5.63 6.19
C ALA A 68 -2.32 4.44 6.86
N GLY A 69 -3.38 4.73 7.60
CA GLY A 69 -4.26 3.74 8.21
C GLY A 69 -5.65 3.81 7.60
N ILE A 70 -6.25 2.65 7.32
CA ILE A 70 -7.59 2.55 6.75
C ILE A 70 -8.44 1.67 7.66
N SER A 71 -9.60 2.16 8.04
CA SER A 71 -10.57 1.41 8.83
C SER A 71 -11.43 0.55 7.91
N LEU A 72 -11.29 -0.77 7.99
CA LEU A 72 -12.14 -1.73 7.30
C LEU A 72 -13.55 -1.83 7.91
N GLU A 73 -13.84 -1.16 9.03
CA GLU A 73 -15.17 -1.17 9.65
C GLU A 73 -16.27 -0.75 8.68
N CYS A 74 -16.01 0.24 7.82
CA CYS A 74 -16.94 0.72 6.81
C CYS A 74 -16.86 -0.03 5.47
N LEU A 75 -15.85 -0.89 5.29
CA LEU A 75 -15.59 -1.62 4.04
C LEU A 75 -16.01 -3.10 4.14
N CYS A 76 -16.49 -3.52 5.32
CA CYS A 76 -16.87 -4.90 5.64
C CYS A 76 -18.36 -5.20 5.42
N ASP A 77 -19.00 -4.64 4.39
CA ASP A 77 -20.44 -4.78 4.10
C ASP A 77 -20.76 -5.70 2.91
N GLY A 78 -19.75 -6.33 2.30
CA GLY A 78 -19.95 -7.24 1.17
C GLY A 78 -19.82 -6.61 -0.21
N ASN A 79 -19.62 -5.29 -0.28
CA ASN A 79 -19.43 -4.57 -1.53
C ASN A 79 -17.94 -4.24 -1.77
N LEU A 80 -17.63 -3.92 -3.03
CA LEU A 80 -16.34 -3.38 -3.44
C LEU A 80 -16.27 -1.90 -3.06
N HIS A 81 -15.20 -1.50 -2.37
CA HIS A 81 -14.92 -0.12 -2.01
C HIS A 81 -13.62 0.37 -2.59
N GLU A 82 -13.70 1.45 -3.36
CA GLU A 82 -12.54 2.19 -3.82
C GLU A 82 -12.16 3.23 -2.76
N VAL A 83 -11.01 3.03 -2.11
CA VAL A 83 -10.47 3.90 -1.07
C VAL A 83 -9.23 4.59 -1.59
N LEU A 84 -9.30 5.91 -1.71
CA LEU A 84 -8.13 6.74 -1.98
C LEU A 84 -7.54 7.23 -0.66
N VAL A 85 -6.27 6.90 -0.44
CA VAL A 85 -5.59 7.14 0.82
C VAL A 85 -4.40 8.04 0.59
N GLU A 86 -4.34 9.13 1.35
CA GLU A 86 -3.21 10.03 1.30
C GLU A 86 -2.15 9.54 2.28
N LEU A 87 -0.97 9.24 1.76
CA LEU A 87 0.16 8.77 2.55
C LEU A 87 0.80 9.96 3.27
N GLU A 88 0.77 9.92 4.59
CA GLU A 88 1.43 10.92 5.43
C GLU A 88 2.91 10.57 5.62
N GLY A 89 3.79 11.57 5.49
CA GLY A 89 5.22 11.40 5.73
C GLY A 89 6.11 12.46 5.06
N MET A 90 7.40 12.46 5.42
CA MET A 90 8.40 13.40 4.93
C MET A 90 8.85 13.16 3.46
N GLY A 91 8.29 12.17 2.77
CA GLY A 91 8.71 11.74 1.44
C GLY A 91 8.16 12.54 0.26
N GLY A 92 7.36 13.58 0.51
CA GLY A 92 6.72 14.40 -0.54
C GLY A 92 5.21 14.18 -0.69
N GLY A 93 4.61 13.32 0.14
CA GLY A 93 3.22 12.90 0.00
C GLY A 93 3.06 11.95 -1.18
N GLY A 94 1.98 11.18 -1.17
CA GLY A 94 1.61 10.28 -2.25
C GLY A 94 0.18 9.83 -2.04
N LYS A 95 -0.52 9.53 -3.13
CA LYS A 95 -1.86 8.94 -3.05
C LYS A 95 -1.75 7.47 -3.32
N LEU A 96 -2.57 6.71 -2.62
CA LEU A 96 -2.65 5.28 -2.72
C LEU A 96 -4.11 4.92 -2.91
N GLU A 97 -4.46 4.57 -4.14
CA GLU A 97 -5.77 3.98 -4.41
C GLU A 97 -5.77 2.49 -4.04
N LEU A 98 -6.85 2.03 -3.44
CA LEU A 98 -7.02 0.67 -2.94
C LEU A 98 -8.46 0.24 -3.18
N GLU A 99 -8.63 -0.92 -3.78
CA GLU A 99 -9.94 -1.57 -3.89
C GLU A 99 -10.06 -2.60 -2.76
N VAL A 100 -11.18 -2.59 -2.05
CA VAL A 100 -11.43 -3.49 -0.93
C VAL A 100 -12.77 -4.20 -1.11
N GLU A 101 -12.73 -5.51 -1.27
CA GLU A 101 -13.91 -6.38 -1.30
C GLU A 101 -13.80 -7.40 -0.16
N THR A 102 -14.91 -7.64 0.55
CA THR A 102 -14.87 -8.53 1.72
C THR A 102 -14.66 -9.98 1.31
N MET A 103 -13.73 -10.65 1.99
CA MET A 103 -13.17 -11.99 1.70
C MET A 103 -12.10 -12.04 0.61
N GLU A 104 -11.94 -11.01 -0.22
CA GLU A 104 -10.90 -10.95 -1.25
C GLU A 104 -10.46 -9.50 -1.47
N ILE A 105 -9.39 -9.06 -0.79
CA ILE A 105 -8.95 -7.68 -0.94
C ILE A 105 -8.09 -7.53 -2.21
N LYS A 106 -8.63 -6.87 -3.23
CA LYS A 106 -7.94 -6.62 -4.50
C LYS A 106 -7.40 -5.21 -4.55
N TYR A 107 -6.11 -5.02 -4.26
CA TYR A 107 -5.57 -3.67 -4.16
C TYR A 107 -5.01 -3.17 -5.50
N ARG A 108 -5.65 -2.15 -6.07
CA ARG A 108 -5.11 -1.44 -7.22
C ARG A 108 -4.36 -0.18 -6.82
N ILE A 109 -3.07 -0.33 -6.54
CA ILE A 109 -2.21 0.81 -6.21
C ILE A 109 -2.01 1.71 -7.44
N LEU A 110 -2.58 2.91 -7.40
CA LEU A 110 -2.22 4.05 -8.24
C LEU A 110 -1.49 5.09 -7.40
N ILE A 111 -0.21 5.33 -7.69
CA ILE A 111 0.54 6.48 -7.17
C ILE A 111 0.50 7.56 -8.26
N VAL A 112 -0.16 8.69 -7.95
CA VAL A 112 -0.08 9.97 -8.67
C VAL A 112 0.93 10.90 -8.04
#